data_AF-A0A847U835-F1
#
_entry.id   AF-A0A847U835-F1
#
_cell.length_a   1.000
_cell.length_b   1.000
_cell.length_c   1.000
_cell.angle_alpha   90.00
_cell.angle_beta   90.00
_cell.angle_gamma   90.00
#
_symmetry.space_group_name_H-M   'P 1'
#
loop_
_entity.id
_entity.type
_entity.pdbx_description
1 polymer ?
#
loop_
_entity_poly.entity_id
_entity_poly.type
_entity_poly.pdbx_seq_one_letter_code
_entity_poly.pdbx_strand_id
1 'polypeptide(L)'
;MGAAESLAALIGALSPDEVNIANDVEINVGGNHVDVDDVEGGSVRVGSGDNTHKIEFQEDKVEIYPNELQGEEYALFSQLVRQTKKESGSVDRISEHEEKRALEEANKDVIDETISFFDGLISGHYISLLRSCLYLNQAADRYQTSHDFDVEVEKRELKEKYGYEAYYVANLASSGYFGEGRYFRDLYHRLEEREGNAVIEYKEEFELTIGEELLAVYVSSDDNAEYVKHQFRGRVAKQFRHNPMVDFIDVCGFGEDCENVIEAFIEDIEEEYPSVEYESPDRGQEIVRRIYPGTLRSF
;
A
#
# COMPACT_ATOMS: atom_id res chain seq x y z
N MET A 1 -20.89 7.83 21.49
CA MET A 1 -20.04 6.81 22.09
C MET A 1 -18.76 7.51 22.49
N GLY A 2 -18.39 7.53 23.77
CA GLY A 2 -17.17 8.17 24.27
C GLY A 2 -15.97 7.21 24.27
N ALA A 3 -14.74 7.73 24.43
CA ALA A 3 -13.53 6.89 24.37
C ALA A 3 -13.55 5.70 25.36
N ALA A 4 -14.13 5.87 26.55
CA ALA A 4 -14.32 4.79 27.52
C ALA A 4 -15.27 3.69 27.01
N GLU A 5 -16.35 4.06 26.33
CA GLU A 5 -17.32 3.11 25.77
C GLU A 5 -16.73 2.35 24.57
N SER A 6 -15.89 3.00 23.76
CA SER A 6 -15.16 2.34 22.67
C SER A 6 -14.04 1.44 23.17
N LEU A 7 -13.40 1.75 24.30
CA LEU A 7 -12.40 0.88 24.95
C LEU A 7 -13.08 -0.36 25.54
N ALA A 8 -14.21 -0.18 26.23
CA ALA A 8 -15.00 -1.29 26.75
C ALA A 8 -15.51 -2.22 25.63
N ALA A 9 -15.96 -1.66 24.50
CA ALA A 9 -16.38 -2.44 23.33
C ALA A 9 -15.22 -3.24 22.72
N LEU A 10 -14.02 -2.66 22.63
CA LEU A 10 -12.82 -3.33 22.15
C LEU A 10 -12.41 -4.47 23.08
N ILE A 11 -12.38 -4.23 24.40
CA ILE A 11 -12.00 -5.25 25.39
C ILE A 11 -13.02 -6.40 25.41
N GLY A 12 -14.32 -6.10 25.32
CA GLY A 12 -15.37 -7.12 25.25
C GLY A 12 -15.34 -7.96 23.97
N ALA A 13 -14.86 -7.41 22.85
CA ALA A 13 -14.62 -8.18 21.63
C ALA A 13 -13.41 -9.13 21.74
N LEU A 14 -12.45 -8.80 22.63
CA LEU A 14 -11.18 -9.52 22.78
C LEU A 14 -11.19 -10.56 23.91
N SER A 15 -12.13 -10.47 24.86
CA SER A 15 -12.33 -11.47 25.91
C SER A 15 -13.84 -11.70 26.14
N PRO A 16 -14.39 -12.86 25.73
CA PRO A 16 -15.84 -13.09 25.75
C PRO A 16 -16.42 -13.47 27.13
N ASP A 17 -15.61 -13.45 28.20
CA ASP A 17 -16.11 -13.63 29.56
C ASP A 17 -16.63 -12.28 30.10
N GLU A 18 -17.93 -12.27 30.43
CA GLU A 18 -18.80 -11.14 30.81
C GLU A 18 -18.15 -9.76 31.10
N VAL A 19 -18.40 -8.79 30.20
CA VAL A 19 -18.19 -7.35 30.44
C VAL A 19 -19.51 -6.71 30.84
N ASN A 20 -19.62 -6.21 32.07
CA ASN A 20 -20.80 -5.49 32.54
C ASN A 20 -20.55 -3.97 32.47
N ILE A 21 -21.28 -3.29 31.59
CA ILE A 21 -21.21 -1.84 31.42
C ILE A 21 -22.34 -1.21 32.24
N ALA A 22 -22.10 -1.03 33.53
CA ALA A 22 -22.85 -0.08 34.35
C ALA A 22 -21.96 1.14 34.64
N ASN A 23 -22.41 2.08 35.48
CA ASN A 23 -21.69 3.34 35.77
C ASN A 23 -20.25 3.16 36.30
N ASP A 24 -19.87 1.93 36.62
CA ASP A 24 -18.52 1.47 36.93
C ASP A 24 -18.25 0.26 36.01
N VAL A 25 -17.14 0.26 35.25
CA VAL A 25 -16.83 -0.81 34.27
C VAL A 25 -15.99 -1.88 34.96
N GLU A 26 -16.60 -3.03 35.25
CA GLU A 26 -15.90 -4.20 35.78
C GLU A 26 -15.51 -5.16 34.63
N ILE A 27 -14.23 -5.54 34.57
CA ILE A 27 -13.71 -6.51 33.60
C ILE A 27 -13.24 -7.76 34.34
N ASN A 28 -13.75 -8.94 33.96
CA ASN A 28 -13.40 -10.22 34.57
C ASN A 28 -12.58 -11.07 33.60
N VAL A 29 -11.28 -11.19 33.85
CA VAL A 29 -10.37 -12.00 33.02
C VAL A 29 -9.75 -13.10 33.88
N GLY A 30 -10.09 -14.35 33.59
CA GLY A 30 -9.46 -15.51 34.23
C GLY A 30 -9.68 -15.62 35.74
N GLY A 31 -10.77 -15.02 36.27
CA GLY A 31 -11.12 -15.06 37.70
C GLY A 31 -10.49 -13.95 38.56
N ASN A 32 -9.80 -12.99 37.95
CA ASN A 32 -9.38 -11.75 38.61
C ASN A 32 -10.32 -10.60 38.22
N HIS A 33 -10.79 -9.88 39.23
CA HIS A 33 -11.57 -8.66 39.07
C HIS A 33 -10.64 -7.47 38.89
N VAL A 34 -10.78 -6.75 37.78
CA VAL A 34 -10.11 -5.46 37.57
C VAL A 34 -11.20 -4.40 37.47
N ASP A 35 -11.20 -3.50 38.45
CA ASP A 35 -12.07 -2.32 38.47
C ASP A 35 -11.41 -1.23 37.64
N VAL A 36 -12.10 -0.74 36.59
CA VAL A 36 -11.53 0.30 35.71
C VAL A 36 -11.38 1.64 36.46
N ASP A 37 -12.13 1.84 37.56
CA ASP A 37 -12.00 3.00 38.43
C ASP A 37 -10.76 2.96 39.33
N ASP A 38 -10.13 1.80 39.53
CA ASP A 38 -8.85 1.68 40.23
C ASP A 38 -7.65 2.06 39.34
N VAL A 39 -7.89 2.33 38.05
CA VAL A 39 -6.89 2.85 37.12
C VAL A 39 -6.77 4.37 37.30
N GLU A 40 -6.48 4.83 38.51
CA GLU A 40 -6.14 6.23 38.79
C GLU A 40 -4.78 6.56 38.14
N GLY A 41 -4.83 6.96 36.87
CA GLY A 41 -3.67 7.43 36.10
C GLY A 41 -3.10 6.45 35.07
N GLY A 42 -3.78 5.33 34.80
CA GLY A 42 -3.23 4.34 33.88
C GLY A 42 -3.32 4.74 32.41
N SER A 43 -2.18 4.68 31.73
CA SER A 43 -2.08 5.03 30.30
C SER A 43 -2.39 3.81 29.44
N VAL A 44 -3.34 3.94 28.49
CA VAL A 44 -3.48 2.98 27.40
C VAL A 44 -2.33 3.21 26.42
N ARG A 45 -1.54 2.18 26.16
CA ARG A 45 -0.41 2.22 25.23
C ARG A 45 -0.64 1.27 24.07
N VAL A 46 -0.16 1.67 22.91
CA VAL A 46 -0.12 0.81 21.74
C VAL A 46 1.27 0.19 21.73
N GLY A 47 1.35 -1.12 21.92
CA GLY A 47 2.60 -1.86 21.91
C GLY A 47 3.07 -2.08 20.47
N SER A 48 4.36 -1.85 20.21
CA SER A 48 5.04 -2.20 18.97
C SER A 48 6.00 -3.36 19.25
N GLY A 49 5.75 -4.52 18.64
CA GLY A 49 6.58 -5.72 18.77
C GLY A 49 5.80 -7.02 18.58
N ASP A 50 6.53 -8.12 18.37
CA ASP A 50 5.97 -9.48 18.29
C ASP A 50 5.51 -9.92 19.69
N ASN A 51 4.23 -9.73 20.00
CA ASN A 51 3.60 -10.29 21.20
C ASN A 51 2.51 -11.25 20.75
N THR A 52 2.45 -12.46 21.33
CA THR A 52 1.40 -13.44 21.01
C THR A 52 0.04 -13.07 21.62
N HIS A 53 -0.03 -11.98 22.39
CA HIS A 53 -1.24 -11.51 23.07
C HIS A 53 -1.76 -10.23 22.42
N LYS A 54 -3.07 -10.17 22.18
CA LYS A 54 -3.75 -8.99 21.63
C LYS A 54 -3.80 -7.81 22.60
N ILE A 55 -3.89 -8.10 23.90
CA ILE A 55 -3.88 -7.13 25.00
C ILE A 55 -3.03 -7.71 26.15
N GLU A 56 -2.23 -6.85 26.76
CA GLU A 56 -1.54 -7.12 28.01
C GLU A 56 -1.96 -6.11 29.08
N PHE A 57 -2.38 -6.63 30.24
CA PHE A 57 -2.68 -5.81 31.42
C PHE A 57 -1.46 -5.81 32.34
N GLN A 58 -0.92 -4.63 32.62
CA GLN A 58 0.08 -4.42 33.67
C GLN A 58 -0.54 -3.54 34.77
N GLU A 59 0.10 -3.50 35.96
CA GLU A 59 -0.46 -2.91 37.19
C GLU A 59 -1.02 -1.48 37.02
N ASP A 60 -0.50 -0.70 36.07
CA ASP A 60 -0.91 0.68 35.80
C ASP A 60 -1.13 0.99 34.30
N LYS A 61 -1.18 0.00 33.42
CA LYS A 61 -1.29 0.25 31.97
C LYS A 61 -1.98 -0.90 31.23
N VAL A 62 -2.73 -0.53 30.19
CA VAL A 62 -3.28 -1.47 29.21
C VAL A 62 -2.47 -1.31 27.93
N GLU A 63 -1.79 -2.37 27.51
CA GLU A 63 -1.01 -2.38 26.27
C GLU A 63 -1.77 -3.18 25.20
N ILE A 64 -2.11 -2.54 24.08
CA ILE A 64 -2.85 -3.14 22.97
C ILE A 64 -1.87 -3.35 21.82
N TYR A 65 -1.84 -4.56 21.25
CA TYR A 65 -0.97 -4.93 20.13
C TYR A 65 -1.79 -5.03 18.83
N PRO A 66 -1.80 -3.99 17.97
CA PRO A 66 -2.70 -3.92 16.82
C PRO A 66 -2.44 -5.01 15.77
N ASN A 67 -1.21 -5.50 15.71
CA ASN A 67 -0.77 -6.52 14.75
C ASN A 67 -1.46 -7.87 14.98
N GLU A 68 -1.91 -8.14 16.21
CA GLU A 68 -2.63 -9.35 16.57
C GLU A 68 -4.16 -9.20 16.44
N LEU A 69 -4.66 -7.99 16.20
CA LEU A 69 -6.10 -7.73 16.06
C LEU A 69 -6.58 -8.09 14.66
N GLN A 70 -7.73 -8.78 14.56
CA GLN A 70 -8.28 -9.21 13.29
C GLN A 70 -9.74 -8.75 13.11
N GLY A 71 -10.10 -8.37 11.89
CA GLY A 71 -11.48 -8.08 11.50
C GLY A 71 -12.16 -7.01 12.36
N GLU A 72 -13.19 -7.42 13.11
CA GLU A 72 -14.03 -6.55 13.93
C GLU A 72 -13.26 -5.94 15.12
N GLU A 73 -12.28 -6.66 15.67
CA GLU A 73 -11.41 -6.18 16.76
C GLU A 73 -10.58 -4.98 16.32
N TYR A 74 -10.00 -5.04 15.12
CA TYR A 74 -9.22 -3.94 14.55
C TYR A 74 -10.10 -2.74 14.21
N ALA A 75 -11.33 -2.98 13.74
CA ALA A 75 -12.29 -1.92 13.47
C ALA A 75 -12.68 -1.15 14.74
N LEU A 76 -12.90 -1.87 15.85
CA LEU A 76 -13.17 -1.28 17.17
C LEU A 76 -11.96 -0.52 17.72
N PHE A 77 -10.74 -1.06 17.56
CA PHE A 77 -9.51 -0.35 17.91
C PHE A 77 -9.34 0.94 17.11
N SER A 78 -9.58 0.89 15.81
CA SER A 78 -9.52 2.07 14.94
C SER A 78 -10.55 3.14 15.33
N GLN A 79 -11.76 2.72 15.74
CA GLN A 79 -12.78 3.64 16.26
C GLN A 79 -12.37 4.28 17.59
N LEU A 80 -11.81 3.49 18.51
CA LEU A 80 -11.26 3.96 19.78
C LEU A 80 -10.19 5.04 19.53
N VAL A 81 -9.19 4.76 18.69
CA VAL A 81 -8.13 5.74 18.37
C VAL A 81 -8.70 7.03 17.78
N ARG A 82 -9.70 6.93 16.88
CA ARG A 82 -10.35 8.09 16.27
C ARG A 82 -11.16 8.92 17.27
N GLN A 83 -11.82 8.28 18.23
CA GLN A 83 -12.59 8.98 19.27
C GLN A 83 -11.69 9.64 20.32
N THR A 84 -10.65 8.94 20.78
CA THR A 84 -9.67 9.51 21.69
C THR A 84 -8.99 10.73 21.08
N LYS A 85 -8.66 10.68 19.78
CA LYS A 85 -8.13 11.84 19.02
C LYS A 85 -9.09 13.05 18.98
N LYS A 86 -10.41 12.81 18.99
CA LYS A 86 -11.42 13.88 19.04
C LYS A 86 -11.56 14.49 20.43
N GLU A 87 -11.33 13.71 21.49
CA GLU A 87 -11.56 14.13 22.88
C GLU A 87 -10.32 14.71 23.56
N SER A 88 -9.12 14.17 23.32
CA SER A 88 -7.89 14.60 24.00
C SER A 88 -7.07 15.64 23.22
N GLY A 89 -7.36 15.90 21.94
CA GLY A 89 -6.62 16.85 21.11
C GLY A 89 -5.20 16.43 20.72
N SER A 90 -4.61 15.44 21.40
CA SER A 90 -3.39 14.75 20.99
C SER A 90 -3.40 13.30 21.48
N VAL A 91 -3.01 12.40 20.59
CA VAL A 91 -2.50 11.07 20.95
C VAL A 91 -1.02 11.16 20.60
N ASP A 92 -0.14 10.99 21.57
CA ASP A 92 1.30 10.84 21.32
C ASP A 92 1.51 9.50 20.59
N ARG A 93 1.24 9.50 19.29
CA ARG A 93 1.71 8.47 18.37
C ARG A 93 3.19 8.72 18.19
N ILE A 94 4.00 7.73 18.55
CA ILE A 94 5.42 7.65 18.15
C ILE A 94 5.56 7.86 16.62
N SER A 95 4.51 7.53 15.84
CA SER A 95 4.46 7.74 14.38
C SER A 95 4.64 9.18 13.92
N GLU A 96 4.18 10.23 14.62
CA GLU A 96 4.39 11.61 14.13
C GLU A 96 5.85 12.04 14.32
N HIS A 97 6.54 11.51 15.34
CA HIS A 97 7.93 11.85 15.60
C HIS A 97 8.89 11.06 14.70
N GLU A 98 8.49 9.85 14.27
CA GLU A 98 9.22 9.03 13.29
C GLU A 98 8.91 9.41 11.84
N GLU A 99 7.66 9.75 11.48
CA GLU A 99 7.31 10.38 10.19
C GLU A 99 8.17 11.63 9.97
N LYS A 100 8.29 12.49 11.00
CA LYS A 100 9.13 13.70 10.95
C LYS A 100 10.63 13.41 10.86
N ARG A 101 11.12 12.33 11.49
CA ARG A 101 12.55 11.99 11.49
C ARG A 101 12.97 11.34 10.18
N ALA A 102 12.12 10.51 9.60
CA ALA A 102 12.27 9.98 8.25
C ALA A 102 12.11 11.09 7.17
N LEU A 103 11.31 12.12 7.44
CA LEU A 103 11.19 13.35 6.62
C LEU A 103 12.46 14.18 6.54
N GLU A 104 13.31 14.16 7.58
CA GLU A 104 14.50 15.01 7.67
C GLU A 104 15.72 14.45 6.93
N GLU A 105 15.76 13.15 6.65
CA GLU A 105 16.90 12.52 5.96
C GLU A 105 16.53 11.90 4.61
N ALA A 106 15.24 11.82 4.25
CA ALA A 106 14.77 11.45 2.90
C ALA A 106 15.57 12.21 1.83
N ASN A 107 15.90 11.58 0.70
CA ASN A 107 16.46 12.25 -0.48
C ASN A 107 15.35 13.10 -1.12
N LYS A 108 14.87 14.05 -0.33
CA LYS A 108 13.66 14.84 -0.52
C LYS A 108 13.71 15.59 -1.83
N ASP A 109 14.91 15.96 -2.24
CA ASP A 109 15.18 16.60 -3.53
C ASP A 109 14.71 15.74 -4.72
N VAL A 110 14.89 14.41 -4.68
CA VAL A 110 14.46 13.51 -5.76
C VAL A 110 12.93 13.36 -5.78
N ILE A 111 12.31 13.24 -4.60
CA ILE A 111 10.85 13.15 -4.48
C ILE A 111 10.22 14.48 -4.91
N ASP A 112 10.72 15.60 -4.41
CA ASP A 112 10.21 16.94 -4.73
C ASP A 112 10.43 17.27 -6.20
N GLU A 113 11.56 16.87 -6.80
CA GLU A 113 11.79 16.97 -8.26
C GLU A 113 10.72 16.18 -9.04
N THR A 114 10.48 14.92 -8.65
CA THR A 114 9.48 14.10 -9.32
C THR A 114 8.10 14.69 -9.18
N ILE A 115 7.69 15.07 -7.97
CA ILE A 115 6.38 15.69 -7.75
C ILE A 115 6.25 17.03 -8.49
N SER A 116 7.32 17.82 -8.59
CA SER A 116 7.29 19.09 -9.32
C SER A 116 7.04 18.89 -10.82
N PHE A 117 7.52 17.79 -11.41
CA PHE A 117 7.21 17.46 -12.80
C PHE A 117 5.72 17.18 -13.00
N PHE A 118 5.10 16.39 -12.11
CA PHE A 118 3.68 16.01 -12.25
C PHE A 118 2.71 17.12 -11.83
N ASP A 119 3.17 18.13 -11.09
CA ASP A 119 2.32 19.23 -10.61
C ASP A 119 1.68 20.00 -11.78
N GLY A 120 0.36 20.09 -11.75
CA GLY A 120 -0.43 20.65 -12.86
C GLY A 120 -0.65 19.70 -14.05
N LEU A 121 0.03 18.56 -14.14
CA LEU A 121 -0.19 17.53 -15.17
C LEU A 121 -1.23 16.49 -14.73
N ILE A 122 -1.28 16.16 -13.45
CA ILE A 122 -2.25 15.21 -12.87
C ILE A 122 -3.11 15.87 -11.79
N SER A 123 -4.19 15.19 -11.38
CA SER A 123 -5.06 15.73 -10.33
C SER A 123 -4.33 15.83 -8.98
N GLY A 124 -4.72 16.80 -8.13
CA GLY A 124 -4.14 16.96 -6.80
C GLY A 124 -4.30 15.73 -5.90
N HIS A 125 -5.32 14.89 -6.17
CA HIS A 125 -5.48 13.58 -5.55
C HIS A 125 -4.29 12.66 -5.88
N TYR A 126 -3.98 12.48 -7.17
CA TYR A 126 -2.85 11.63 -7.59
C TYR A 126 -1.49 12.21 -7.22
N ILE A 127 -1.33 13.54 -7.18
CA ILE A 127 -0.10 14.16 -6.63
C ILE A 127 0.13 13.74 -5.18
N SER A 128 -0.92 13.79 -4.36
CA SER A 128 -0.83 13.44 -2.95
C SER A 128 -0.55 11.95 -2.78
N LEU A 129 -1.21 11.09 -3.57
CA LEU A 129 -0.97 9.65 -3.57
C LEU A 129 0.48 9.32 -4.00
N LEU A 130 0.92 9.83 -5.15
CA LEU A 130 2.26 9.59 -5.68
C LEU A 130 3.33 10.02 -4.69
N ARG A 131 3.17 11.18 -4.05
CA ARG A 131 4.10 11.66 -3.02
C ARG A 131 4.21 10.66 -1.86
N SER A 132 3.07 10.17 -1.37
CA SER A 132 3.04 9.18 -0.30
C SER A 132 3.68 7.84 -0.73
N CYS A 133 3.44 7.38 -1.95
CA CYS A 133 4.05 6.17 -2.49
C CYS A 133 5.58 6.29 -2.64
N LEU A 134 6.08 7.41 -3.17
CA LEU A 134 7.52 7.67 -3.31
C LEU A 134 8.21 7.72 -1.95
N TYR A 135 7.55 8.32 -0.95
CA TYR A 135 8.05 8.32 0.42
C TYR A 135 8.11 6.92 1.01
N LEU A 136 7.04 6.14 0.85
CA LEU A 136 6.97 4.76 1.33
C LEU A 136 8.10 3.90 0.75
N ASN A 137 8.36 4.02 -0.55
CA ASN A 137 9.46 3.29 -1.20
C ASN A 137 10.83 3.67 -0.63
N GLN A 138 11.07 4.96 -0.43
CA GLN A 138 12.32 5.42 0.17
C GLN A 138 12.46 5.00 1.64
N ALA A 139 11.37 4.98 2.39
CA ALA A 139 11.37 4.50 3.76
C ALA A 139 11.64 2.99 3.81
N ALA A 140 11.01 2.20 2.93
CA ALA A 140 11.23 0.77 2.82
C ALA A 140 12.72 0.44 2.56
N ASP A 141 13.37 1.10 1.62
CA ASP A 141 14.79 0.90 1.30
C ASP A 141 15.72 1.17 2.49
N ARG A 142 15.35 2.09 3.38
CA ARG A 142 16.19 2.53 4.50
C ARG A 142 15.93 1.77 5.78
N TYR A 143 14.68 1.39 6.00
CA TYR A 143 14.24 0.74 7.23
C TYR A 143 14.04 -0.77 7.05
N GLN A 144 14.59 -1.38 6.00
CA GLN A 144 14.64 -2.85 5.77
C GLN A 144 15.07 -3.67 7.00
N THR A 145 15.71 -3.06 8.01
CA THR A 145 16.19 -3.73 9.24
C THR A 145 15.57 -3.18 10.54
N SER A 146 14.67 -2.19 10.47
CA SER A 146 14.01 -1.63 11.65
C SER A 146 12.72 -2.41 11.95
N HIS A 147 12.54 -2.84 13.21
CA HIS A 147 11.31 -3.52 13.63
C HIS A 147 10.11 -2.55 13.78
N ASP A 148 10.38 -1.24 13.69
CA ASP A 148 9.39 -0.19 13.93
C ASP A 148 8.67 0.28 12.65
N PHE A 149 9.12 -0.14 11.46
CA PHE A 149 8.51 0.27 10.18
C PHE A 149 7.98 -0.93 9.39
N ASP A 150 6.66 -1.11 9.43
CA ASP A 150 5.97 -2.14 8.65
C ASP A 150 5.42 -1.54 7.34
N VAL A 151 6.11 -1.85 6.24
CA VAL A 151 5.74 -1.43 4.88
C VAL A 151 4.33 -1.88 4.50
N GLU A 152 3.89 -3.06 4.95
CA GLU A 152 2.58 -3.60 4.60
C GLU A 152 1.44 -2.90 5.35
N VAL A 153 1.70 -2.43 6.58
CA VAL A 153 0.78 -1.55 7.32
C VAL A 153 0.63 -0.22 6.58
N GLU A 154 1.74 0.41 6.20
CA GLU A 154 1.71 1.69 5.48
C GLU A 154 1.00 1.57 4.11
N LYS A 155 1.23 0.49 3.35
CA LYS A 155 0.48 0.23 2.10
C LYS A 155 -1.02 0.11 2.36
N ARG A 156 -1.42 -0.53 3.46
CA ARG A 156 -2.84 -0.66 3.86
C ARG A 156 -3.44 0.70 4.20
N GLU A 157 -2.72 1.56 4.92
CA GLU A 157 -3.17 2.92 5.23
C GLU A 157 -3.34 3.76 3.95
N LEU A 158 -2.42 3.64 2.98
CA LEU A 158 -2.57 4.30 1.68
C LEU A 158 -3.82 3.82 0.94
N LYS A 159 -4.10 2.52 0.96
CA LYS A 159 -5.32 1.95 0.37
C LYS A 159 -6.59 2.50 1.03
N GLU A 160 -6.61 2.59 2.36
CA GLU A 160 -7.77 3.14 3.08
C GLU A 160 -8.02 4.61 2.74
N LYS A 161 -6.95 5.37 2.50
CA LYS A 161 -7.03 6.81 2.21
C LYS A 161 -7.33 7.13 0.74
N TYR A 162 -6.74 6.40 -0.19
CA TYR A 162 -6.78 6.72 -1.62
C TYR A 162 -7.51 5.67 -2.47
N GLY A 163 -7.93 4.54 -1.88
CA GLY A 163 -8.63 3.48 -2.58
C GLY A 163 -7.70 2.43 -3.20
N TYR A 164 -8.26 1.57 -4.05
CA TYR A 164 -7.56 0.41 -4.59
C TYR A 164 -6.36 0.78 -5.49
N GLU A 165 -6.45 1.91 -6.20
CA GLU A 165 -5.38 2.44 -7.06
C GLU A 165 -4.07 2.70 -6.30
N ALA A 166 -4.14 2.86 -4.98
CA ALA A 166 -2.97 3.10 -4.15
C ALA A 166 -1.92 1.98 -4.25
N TYR A 167 -2.35 0.71 -4.31
CA TYR A 167 -1.41 -0.41 -4.49
C TYR A 167 -0.73 -0.35 -5.84
N TYR A 168 -1.50 -0.05 -6.88
CA TYR A 168 -0.98 0.00 -8.23
C TYR A 168 0.02 1.15 -8.40
N VAL A 169 -0.30 2.34 -7.89
CA VAL A 169 0.61 3.49 -7.90
C VAL A 169 1.85 3.23 -7.04
N ALA A 170 1.71 2.56 -5.89
CA ALA A 170 2.85 2.20 -5.04
C ALA A 170 3.84 1.29 -5.78
N ASN A 171 3.33 0.25 -6.43
CA ASN A 171 4.16 -0.68 -7.20
C ASN A 171 4.80 0.02 -8.42
N LEU A 172 4.06 0.86 -9.15
CA LEU A 172 4.61 1.64 -10.25
C LEU A 172 5.70 2.61 -9.77
N ALA A 173 5.53 3.19 -8.58
CA ALA A 173 6.54 4.04 -7.98
C ALA A 173 7.80 3.26 -7.59
N SER A 174 7.67 2.03 -7.07
CA SER A 174 8.83 1.22 -6.68
C SER A 174 9.59 0.74 -7.91
N SER A 175 8.88 0.40 -8.99
CA SER A 175 9.47 0.04 -10.28
C SER A 175 9.99 1.23 -11.09
N GLY A 176 9.85 2.46 -10.57
CA GLY A 176 10.44 3.66 -11.13
C GLY A 176 9.71 4.25 -12.35
N TYR A 177 8.44 3.92 -12.62
CA TYR A 177 7.71 4.44 -13.80
C TYR A 177 7.58 5.96 -13.85
N PHE A 178 7.69 6.64 -12.70
CA PHE A 178 7.59 8.10 -12.56
C PHE A 178 8.94 8.83 -12.64
N GLY A 179 10.05 8.09 -12.72
CA GLY A 179 11.40 8.65 -12.76
C GLY A 179 11.73 9.40 -14.06
N GLU A 180 12.87 10.09 -14.08
CA GLU A 180 13.37 10.76 -15.28
C GLU A 180 13.64 9.76 -16.42
N GLY A 181 13.19 10.08 -17.65
CA GLY A 181 13.32 9.20 -18.82
C GLY A 181 12.52 7.89 -18.72
N ARG A 182 11.42 7.90 -17.96
CA ARG A 182 10.54 6.74 -17.76
C ARG A 182 9.16 7.02 -18.33
N TYR A 183 8.36 5.96 -18.45
CA TYR A 183 7.12 5.93 -19.22
C TYR A 183 6.22 7.15 -19.02
N PHE A 184 5.90 7.53 -17.78
CA PHE A 184 4.96 8.64 -17.55
C PHE A 184 5.55 9.99 -17.94
N ARG A 185 6.85 10.20 -17.87
CA ARG A 185 7.47 11.45 -18.34
C ARG A 185 7.62 11.44 -19.86
N ASP A 186 8.04 10.31 -20.42
CA ASP A 186 8.14 10.13 -21.87
C ASP A 186 6.79 10.26 -22.57
N LEU A 187 5.71 9.81 -21.92
CA LEU A 187 4.34 10.00 -22.40
C LEU A 187 4.00 11.48 -22.55
N TYR A 188 4.31 12.30 -21.55
CA TYR A 188 4.05 13.74 -21.61
C TYR A 188 4.85 14.39 -22.75
N HIS A 189 6.14 14.07 -22.88
CA HIS A 189 6.97 14.62 -23.96
C HIS A 189 6.48 14.21 -25.35
N ARG A 190 6.05 12.95 -25.53
CA ARG A 190 5.43 12.49 -26.78
C ARG A 190 4.14 13.24 -27.12
N LEU A 191 3.38 13.68 -26.11
CA LEU A 191 2.15 14.46 -26.31
C LEU A 191 2.46 15.93 -26.61
N GLU A 192 3.49 16.51 -25.98
CA GLU A 192 3.94 17.88 -26.30
C GLU A 192 4.40 18.04 -27.76
N GLU A 193 4.93 16.97 -28.36
CA GLU A 193 5.33 16.96 -29.78
C GLU A 193 4.13 16.91 -30.75
N ARG A 194 2.93 16.61 -30.27
CA ARG A 194 1.71 16.53 -31.09
C ARG A 194 0.95 17.87 -31.11
N GLU A 195 0.19 18.11 -32.17
CA GLU A 195 -0.76 19.22 -32.20
C GLU A 195 -1.94 18.91 -31.27
N GLY A 196 -2.08 19.62 -30.14
CA GLY A 196 -3.16 19.34 -29.20
C GLY A 196 -3.00 20.05 -27.86
N ASN A 197 -3.86 19.68 -26.90
CA ASN A 197 -3.70 20.10 -25.51
C ASN A 197 -3.05 18.96 -24.72
N ALA A 198 -1.72 18.92 -24.78
CA ALA A 198 -0.92 17.86 -24.18
C ALA A 198 -1.25 17.63 -22.69
N VAL A 199 -1.55 18.69 -21.92
CA VAL A 199 -1.89 18.57 -20.49
C VAL A 199 -3.20 17.82 -20.28
N ILE A 200 -4.24 18.13 -21.07
CA ILE A 200 -5.54 17.44 -20.95
C ILE A 200 -5.41 15.99 -21.40
N GLU A 201 -4.80 15.75 -22.56
CA GLU A 201 -4.60 14.41 -23.09
C GLU A 201 -3.74 13.55 -22.15
N TYR A 202 -2.70 14.15 -21.56
CA TYR A 202 -1.84 13.48 -20.60
C TYR A 202 -2.61 13.06 -19.36
N LYS A 203 -3.42 13.97 -18.82
CA LYS A 203 -4.22 13.69 -17.63
C LYS A 203 -5.21 12.56 -17.89
N GLU A 204 -5.91 12.59 -19.02
CA GLU A 204 -6.86 11.53 -19.40
C GLU A 204 -6.17 10.18 -19.56
N GLU A 205 -5.02 10.15 -20.23
CA GLU A 205 -4.23 8.94 -20.43
C GLU A 205 -3.65 8.41 -19.11
N PHE A 206 -3.19 9.29 -18.23
CA PHE A 206 -2.71 8.94 -16.89
C PHE A 206 -3.82 8.30 -16.06
N GLU A 207 -4.97 8.95 -15.96
CA GLU A 207 -6.11 8.46 -15.17
C GLU A 207 -6.62 7.13 -15.72
N LEU A 208 -6.68 6.96 -17.05
CA LEU A 208 -7.02 5.69 -17.69
C LEU A 208 -5.99 4.60 -17.35
N THR A 209 -4.70 4.89 -17.47
CA THR A 209 -3.61 3.93 -17.26
C THR A 209 -3.59 3.42 -15.81
N ILE A 210 -3.79 4.32 -14.85
CA ILE A 210 -3.84 3.98 -13.42
C ILE A 210 -5.15 3.25 -13.09
N GLY A 211 -6.30 3.81 -13.48
CA GLY A 211 -7.61 3.25 -13.11
C GLY A 211 -7.88 1.87 -13.70
N GLU A 212 -7.34 1.58 -14.89
CA GLU A 212 -7.50 0.28 -15.54
C GLU A 212 -6.30 -0.67 -15.36
N GLU A 213 -5.24 -0.25 -14.66
CA GLU A 213 -4.02 -1.02 -14.39
C GLU A 213 -3.29 -1.53 -15.64
N LEU A 214 -3.02 -0.63 -16.61
CA LEU A 214 -2.66 -1.03 -17.97
C LEU A 214 -1.17 -1.33 -18.23
N LEU A 215 -0.27 -0.93 -17.33
CA LEU A 215 1.19 -0.97 -17.57
C LEU A 215 1.88 -2.26 -17.14
N ALA A 216 1.42 -2.89 -16.06
CA ALA A 216 2.25 -3.86 -15.35
C ALA A 216 1.45 -4.91 -14.56
N VAL A 217 1.95 -6.14 -14.56
CA VAL A 217 1.60 -7.25 -13.65
C VAL A 217 2.74 -7.43 -12.65
N TYR A 218 2.42 -7.45 -11.37
CA TYR A 218 3.38 -7.69 -10.29
C TYR A 218 3.24 -9.12 -9.78
N VAL A 219 4.35 -9.87 -9.81
CA VAL A 219 4.44 -11.27 -9.41
C VAL A 219 4.96 -11.36 -7.98
N SER A 220 4.26 -12.13 -7.16
CA SER A 220 4.66 -12.52 -5.80
C SER A 220 5.29 -13.92 -5.80
N SER A 221 6.07 -14.24 -4.76
CA SER A 221 6.63 -15.59 -4.56
C SER A 221 5.57 -16.69 -4.42
N ASP A 222 4.36 -16.32 -3.98
CA ASP A 222 3.25 -17.26 -3.80
C ASP A 222 2.41 -17.44 -5.08
N ASP A 223 2.69 -16.68 -6.13
CA ASP A 223 1.98 -16.78 -7.40
C ASP A 223 2.47 -17.97 -8.22
N ASN A 224 1.66 -18.37 -9.20
CA ASN A 224 2.05 -19.36 -10.21
C ASN A 224 1.86 -18.80 -11.62
N ALA A 225 2.50 -19.43 -12.60
CA ALA A 225 2.48 -18.99 -14.00
C ALA A 225 1.05 -18.88 -14.57
N GLU A 226 0.14 -19.79 -14.22
CA GLU A 226 -1.26 -19.76 -14.67
C GLU A 226 -2.00 -18.51 -14.15
N TYR A 227 -1.77 -18.16 -12.88
CA TYR A 227 -2.33 -16.96 -12.26
C TYR A 227 -1.77 -15.69 -12.93
N VAL A 228 -0.45 -15.61 -13.13
CA VAL A 228 0.19 -14.50 -13.83
C VAL A 228 -0.36 -14.38 -15.26
N LYS A 229 -0.53 -15.50 -15.96
CA LYS A 229 -1.14 -15.56 -17.30
C LYS A 229 -2.57 -15.03 -17.32
N HIS A 230 -3.38 -15.37 -16.32
CA HIS A 230 -4.74 -14.83 -16.17
C HIS A 230 -4.72 -13.30 -15.96
N GLN A 231 -3.86 -12.80 -15.08
CA GLN A 231 -3.68 -11.35 -14.83
C GLN A 231 -3.21 -10.59 -16.08
N PHE A 232 -2.27 -11.18 -16.81
CA PHE A 232 -1.74 -10.66 -18.06
C PHE A 232 -2.83 -10.58 -19.13
N ARG A 233 -3.57 -11.67 -19.38
CA ARG A 233 -4.69 -11.68 -20.34
C ARG A 233 -5.75 -10.65 -19.99
N GLY A 234 -6.06 -10.47 -18.69
CA GLY A 234 -6.97 -9.43 -18.23
C GLY A 234 -6.52 -8.03 -18.67
N ARG A 235 -5.22 -7.72 -18.56
CA ARG A 235 -4.65 -6.44 -18.99
C ARG A 235 -4.59 -6.29 -20.50
N VAL A 236 -4.23 -7.34 -21.24
CA VAL A 236 -4.27 -7.34 -22.70
C VAL A 236 -5.68 -7.02 -23.21
N ALA A 237 -6.70 -7.67 -22.63
CA ALA A 237 -8.10 -7.41 -22.99
C ALA A 237 -8.52 -5.96 -22.70
N LYS A 238 -8.03 -5.37 -21.60
CA LYS A 238 -8.25 -3.95 -21.29
C LYS A 238 -7.52 -3.03 -22.27
N GLN A 239 -6.27 -3.33 -22.62
CA GLN A 239 -5.53 -2.56 -23.62
C GLN A 239 -6.25 -2.56 -24.96
N PHE A 240 -6.75 -3.70 -25.45
CA PHE A 240 -7.53 -3.73 -26.70
C PHE A 240 -8.88 -3.01 -26.59
N ARG A 241 -9.51 -3.02 -25.40
CA ARG A 241 -10.79 -2.33 -25.18
C ARG A 241 -10.63 -0.81 -25.17
N HIS A 242 -9.62 -0.32 -24.47
CA HIS A 242 -9.43 1.11 -24.21
C HIS A 242 -8.48 1.77 -25.22
N ASN A 243 -7.65 0.98 -25.91
CA ASN A 243 -6.64 1.41 -26.86
C ASN A 243 -5.78 2.57 -26.32
N PRO A 244 -5.10 2.37 -25.17
CA PRO A 244 -4.26 3.39 -24.56
C PRO A 244 -3.01 3.67 -25.40
N MET A 245 -2.26 4.72 -25.06
CA MET A 245 -0.98 5.05 -25.68
C MET A 245 0.18 4.19 -25.19
N VAL A 246 0.01 3.45 -24.09
CA VAL A 246 0.92 2.36 -23.73
C VAL A 246 0.76 1.21 -24.73
N ASP A 247 1.88 0.72 -25.26
CA ASP A 247 1.97 -0.37 -26.22
C ASP A 247 2.61 -1.65 -25.65
N PHE A 248 2.91 -1.65 -24.35
CA PHE A 248 3.53 -2.76 -23.64
C PHE A 248 2.79 -3.11 -22.33
N ILE A 249 3.06 -4.31 -21.81
CA ILE A 249 2.74 -4.71 -20.45
C ILE A 249 4.01 -5.32 -19.86
N ASP A 250 4.48 -4.77 -18.76
CA ASP A 250 5.61 -5.33 -18.04
C ASP A 250 5.12 -6.40 -17.04
N VAL A 251 5.82 -7.52 -16.97
CA VAL A 251 5.65 -8.51 -15.90
C VAL A 251 6.87 -8.42 -15.01
N CYS A 252 6.65 -8.02 -13.76
CA CYS A 252 7.68 -7.60 -12.82
C CYS A 252 7.70 -8.49 -11.57
N GLY A 253 8.88 -8.77 -11.03
CA GLY A 253 9.04 -9.51 -9.78
C GLY A 253 10.43 -9.35 -9.17
N PHE A 254 10.59 -9.77 -7.91
CA PHE A 254 11.86 -9.71 -7.19
C PHE A 254 12.22 -11.10 -6.64
N GLY A 255 13.49 -11.47 -6.75
CA GLY A 255 14.01 -12.73 -6.22
C GLY A 255 13.81 -13.94 -7.14
N GLU A 256 14.50 -15.03 -6.80
CA GLU A 256 14.61 -16.25 -7.62
C GLU A 256 13.25 -16.95 -7.83
N ASP A 257 12.39 -16.97 -6.81
CA ASP A 257 11.05 -17.58 -6.92
C ASP A 257 10.20 -16.84 -7.96
N CYS A 258 10.20 -15.50 -7.93
CA CYS A 258 9.51 -14.70 -8.95
C CYS A 258 10.14 -14.88 -10.33
N GLU A 259 11.47 -15.02 -10.43
CA GLU A 259 12.16 -15.29 -11.70
C GLU A 259 11.64 -16.58 -12.33
N ASN A 260 11.59 -17.66 -11.55
CA ASN A 260 11.09 -18.95 -12.02
C ASN A 260 9.63 -18.88 -12.49
N VAL A 261 8.77 -18.15 -11.76
CA VAL A 261 7.36 -17.95 -12.15
C VAL A 261 7.24 -17.15 -13.43
N ILE A 262 8.04 -16.08 -13.57
CA ILE A 262 8.05 -15.22 -14.77
C ILE A 262 8.55 -16.00 -15.98
N GLU A 263 9.64 -16.77 -15.87
CA GLU A 263 10.16 -17.58 -16.96
C GLU A 263 9.15 -18.65 -17.40
N ALA A 264 8.54 -19.37 -16.46
CA ALA A 264 7.48 -20.34 -16.79
C ALA A 264 6.28 -19.68 -17.49
N PHE A 265 5.90 -18.47 -17.05
CA PHE A 265 4.86 -17.69 -17.73
C PHE A 265 5.26 -17.28 -19.15
N ILE A 266 6.52 -16.90 -19.38
CA ILE A 266 7.02 -16.57 -20.73
C ILE A 266 6.99 -17.80 -21.62
N GLU A 267 7.45 -18.97 -21.15
CA GLU A 267 7.37 -20.24 -21.89
C GLU A 267 5.91 -20.55 -22.29
N ASP A 268 4.97 -20.44 -21.35
CA ASP A 268 3.53 -20.65 -21.58
C ASP A 268 2.91 -19.68 -22.61
N ILE A 269 3.45 -18.45 -22.70
CA ILE A 269 2.99 -17.43 -23.65
C ILE A 269 3.64 -17.64 -25.02
N GLU A 270 4.91 -18.02 -25.08
CA GLU A 270 5.60 -18.37 -26.34
C GLU A 270 4.97 -19.60 -27.01
N GLU A 271 4.58 -20.62 -26.23
CA GLU A 271 3.88 -21.80 -26.76
C GLU A 271 2.53 -21.44 -27.38
N GLU A 272 1.77 -20.57 -26.72
CA GLU A 272 0.44 -20.16 -27.18
C GLU A 272 0.49 -19.12 -28.30
N TYR A 273 1.45 -18.21 -28.23
CA TYR A 273 1.65 -17.11 -29.18
C TYR A 273 3.10 -17.12 -29.69
N PRO A 274 3.44 -17.97 -30.68
CA PRO A 274 4.81 -18.10 -31.19
C PRO A 274 5.41 -16.84 -31.84
N SER A 275 4.63 -15.79 -31.99
CA SER A 275 5.05 -14.48 -32.53
C SER A 275 5.09 -13.38 -31.47
N VAL A 276 4.96 -13.73 -30.19
CA VAL A 276 5.09 -12.78 -29.09
C VAL A 276 6.47 -12.14 -29.12
N GLU A 277 6.51 -10.81 -29.04
CA GLU A 277 7.75 -10.05 -28.84
C GLU A 277 7.78 -9.58 -27.40
N TYR A 278 8.94 -9.77 -26.76
CA TYR A 278 9.21 -9.23 -25.45
C TYR A 278 10.68 -8.81 -25.31
N GLU A 279 10.92 -7.93 -24.35
CA GLU A 279 12.24 -7.47 -23.95
C GLU A 279 12.47 -7.74 -22.46
N SER A 280 13.74 -7.71 -22.05
CA SER A 280 14.14 -7.80 -20.64
C SER A 280 14.86 -6.53 -20.23
N PRO A 281 14.14 -5.42 -19.94
CA PRO A 281 14.76 -4.17 -19.51
C PRO A 281 15.59 -4.37 -18.24
N ASP A 282 16.79 -3.80 -18.20
CA ASP A 282 17.60 -3.77 -16.97
C ASP A 282 17.01 -2.77 -15.97
N ARG A 283 16.50 -3.30 -14.86
CA ARG A 283 16.02 -2.53 -13.70
C ARG A 283 16.74 -2.97 -12.41
N GLY A 284 17.99 -3.41 -12.53
CA GLY A 284 18.81 -3.81 -11.39
C GLY A 284 18.37 -5.15 -10.80
N GLN A 285 17.79 -5.12 -9.61
CA GLN A 285 17.33 -6.33 -8.91
C GLN A 285 15.89 -6.74 -9.26
N GLU A 286 15.13 -5.86 -9.92
CA GLU A 286 13.80 -6.18 -10.42
C GLU A 286 13.91 -6.98 -11.74
N ILE A 287 13.28 -8.15 -11.77
CA ILE A 287 13.13 -8.95 -12.99
C ILE A 287 11.96 -8.36 -13.78
N VAL A 288 12.21 -7.98 -15.02
CA VAL A 288 11.17 -7.43 -15.90
C VAL A 288 11.14 -8.18 -17.23
N ARG A 289 9.94 -8.58 -17.65
CA ARG A 289 9.63 -9.00 -19.02
C ARG A 289 8.61 -8.05 -19.61
N ARG A 290 9.05 -7.21 -20.54
CA ARG A 290 8.21 -6.26 -21.27
C ARG A 290 7.60 -6.95 -22.47
N ILE A 291 6.31 -7.22 -22.47
CA ILE A 291 5.62 -7.87 -23.58
C ILE A 291 4.84 -6.84 -24.38
N TYR A 292 4.83 -6.96 -25.70
CA TYR A 292 4.08 -6.09 -26.60
C TYR A 292 2.76 -6.74 -27.04
N PRO A 293 1.59 -6.34 -26.52
CA PRO A 293 0.34 -7.04 -26.81
C PRO A 293 -0.06 -7.04 -28.29
N GLY A 294 0.40 -6.04 -29.05
CA GLY A 294 0.21 -5.98 -30.51
C GLY A 294 0.79 -7.16 -31.29
N THR A 295 1.71 -7.93 -30.69
CA THR A 295 2.34 -9.10 -31.33
C THR A 295 1.63 -10.41 -31.00
N LEU A 296 0.66 -10.41 -30.08
CA LEU A 296 -0.16 -11.56 -29.72
C LEU A 296 -1.20 -11.84 -30.82
N ARG A 297 -0.74 -12.46 -31.92
CA ARG A 297 -1.63 -12.84 -33.03
C ARG A 297 -2.70 -13.81 -32.55
N SER A 298 -3.97 -13.47 -32.77
CA SER A 298 -5.15 -14.30 -32.40
C SER A 298 -5.58 -14.22 -30.93
N PHE A 299 -5.25 -13.14 -30.23
CA PHE A 299 -5.89 -12.80 -28.95
C PHE A 299 -7.38 -12.46 -29.13
#